data_AF-A0A497ACB3-F1
#
_entry.id   AF-A0A497ACB3-F1
#
_cell.length_a   1.000
_cell.length_b   1.000
_cell.length_c   1.000
_cell.angle_alpha   90.00
_cell.angle_beta   90.00
_cell.angle_gamma   90.00
#
_symmetry.space_group_name_H-M   'P 1'
#
loop_
_entity.id
_entity.type
_entity.pdbx_description
1 polymer ?
#
loop_
_entity_poly.entity_id
_entity_poly.type
_entity_poly.pdbx_seq_one_letter_code
_entity_poly.pdbx_strand_id
1 'polypeptide(L)'
;MRVYTQRVQTVLTAQQYALLRQLSEEQKKPVSVLIREAVERVYFKPAALQRRRAALKRLLSLDAPVADWEQMEEEIIKGALDE
;
A
#
# COMPACT_ATOMS: atom_id res chain seq x y z
N MET A 1 9.28 -15.07 0.00
CA MET A 1 8.02 -15.81 0.17
C MET A 1 7.21 -15.14 1.27
N ARG A 2 5.94 -14.77 1.07
CA ARG A 2 5.14 -14.16 2.14
C ARG A 2 4.81 -15.21 3.20
N VAL A 3 5.05 -14.90 4.47
CA VAL A 3 4.72 -15.77 5.61
C VAL A 3 3.31 -15.41 6.08
N TYR A 4 2.40 -16.39 6.06
CA TYR A 4 1.01 -16.20 6.51
C TYR A 4 0.84 -16.84 7.89
N THR A 5 0.58 -16.02 8.90
CA THR A 5 0.58 -16.45 10.31
C THR A 5 -0.81 -16.52 10.93
N GLN A 6 -1.82 -15.89 10.30
CA GLN A 6 -3.17 -15.77 10.85
C GLN A 6 -4.20 -16.40 9.90
N ARG A 7 -5.22 -17.04 10.47
CA ARG A 7 -6.34 -17.66 9.73
C ARG A 7 -7.63 -16.88 9.99
N VAL A 8 -8.34 -16.55 8.91
CA VAL A 8 -9.70 -16.02 8.94
C VAL A 8 -10.61 -17.05 8.27
N GLN A 9 -11.77 -17.34 8.88
CA GLN A 9 -12.76 -18.27 8.35
C GLN A 9 -14.09 -17.55 8.13
N THR A 10 -14.73 -17.84 7.00
CA THR A 10 -16.09 -17.39 6.67
C THR A 10 -16.77 -18.47 5.82
N VAL A 11 -18.09 -18.53 5.85
CA VAL A 11 -18.87 -19.50 5.09
C VAL A 11 -19.36 -18.86 3.80
N LEU A 12 -19.25 -19.60 2.70
CA LEU A 12 -19.72 -19.19 1.38
C LEU A 12 -20.93 -20.02 0.97
N THR A 13 -21.77 -19.45 0.11
CA THR A 13 -22.80 -20.23 -0.58
C THR A 13 -22.16 -21.25 -1.52
N ALA A 14 -22.89 -22.33 -1.84
CA ALA A 14 -22.42 -23.34 -2.78
C ALA A 14 -22.06 -22.74 -4.15
N GLN A 15 -22.85 -21.78 -4.63
CA GLN A 15 -22.60 -21.09 -5.91
C GLN A 15 -21.31 -20.27 -5.88
N GLN A 16 -21.07 -19.50 -4.81
CA GLN A 16 -19.84 -18.73 -4.66
C GLN A 16 -18.60 -19.64 -4.61
N TYR A 17 -18.69 -20.76 -3.89
CA TYR A 17 -17.58 -21.69 -3.79
C TYR A 17 -17.31 -22.42 -5.12
N ALA A 18 -18.36 -22.83 -5.83
CA ALA A 18 -18.24 -23.44 -7.16
C ALA A 18 -17.53 -22.51 -8.14
N LEU A 19 -17.92 -21.23 -8.16
CA LEU A 19 -17.27 -20.22 -9.00
C LEU A 19 -15.79 -20.04 -8.64
N LEU A 20 -15.45 -19.97 -7.35
CA LEU A 20 -14.05 -19.87 -6.91
C LEU A 20 -13.23 -21.10 -7.31
N ARG A 21 -13.83 -22.29 -7.29
CA ARG A 21 -13.16 -23.53 -7.74
C ARG A 21 -12.91 -23.48 -9.24
N GLN A 22 -13.88 -23.05 -10.04
CA GLN A 22 -13.69 -22.86 -11.48
C GLN A 22 -12.54 -21.88 -11.77
N LEU A 23 -12.55 -20.70 -11.13
CA LEU A 23 -11.48 -19.70 -11.29
C LEU A 23 -10.11 -20.21 -10.85
N SER A 24 -10.07 -21.06 -9.81
CA SER A 24 -8.84 -21.69 -9.32
C SER A 24 -8.21 -22.60 -10.38
N GLU A 25 -9.03 -23.39 -11.08
CA GLU A 25 -8.57 -24.25 -12.17
C GLU A 25 -8.13 -23.45 -13.39
N GLU A 26 -8.96 -22.50 -13.84
CA GLU A 26 -8.67 -21.65 -15.01
C GLU A 26 -7.37 -20.85 -14.84
N GLN A 27 -7.14 -20.29 -13.65
CA GLN A 27 -5.96 -19.47 -13.35
C GLN A 27 -4.76 -20.27 -12.84
N LYS A 28 -4.91 -21.60 -12.64
CA LYS A 28 -3.91 -22.47 -12.02
C LYS A 28 -3.40 -21.91 -10.67
N LYS A 29 -4.30 -21.32 -9.89
CA LYS A 29 -4.02 -20.69 -8.60
C LYS A 29 -4.91 -21.31 -7.53
N PRO A 30 -4.38 -21.73 -6.37
CA PRO A 30 -5.22 -22.18 -5.27
C PRO A 30 -6.26 -21.12 -4.87
N VAL A 31 -7.45 -21.54 -4.47
CA VAL A 31 -8.52 -20.65 -3.96
C VAL A 31 -8.01 -19.68 -2.89
N SER A 32 -7.12 -20.14 -2.00
CA SER A 32 -6.52 -19.28 -0.96
C SER A 32 -5.69 -18.12 -1.54
N VAL A 33 -5.07 -18.29 -2.70
CA VAL A 33 -4.38 -17.19 -3.41
C VAL A 33 -5.39 -16.20 -3.96
N LEU A 34 -6.45 -16.68 -4.63
CA LEU A 34 -7.51 -15.82 -5.18
C LEU A 34 -8.17 -14.96 -4.09
N ILE A 35 -8.52 -15.57 -2.96
CA ILE A 35 -9.13 -14.85 -1.84
C ILE A 35 -8.17 -13.81 -1.25
N ARG A 36 -6.89 -14.15 -1.08
CA ARG A 36 -5.88 -13.19 -0.59
C ARG A 36 -5.72 -12.02 -1.56
N GLU A 37 -5.61 -12.28 -2.85
CA GLU A 37 -5.51 -11.23 -3.87
C GLU A 37 -6.74 -10.31 -3.88
N ALA A 38 -7.94 -10.88 -3.75
CA ALA A 38 -9.19 -10.13 -3.66
C ALA A 38 -9.22 -9.23 -2.40
N VAL A 39 -8.89 -9.79 -1.23
CA VAL A 39 -8.82 -9.05 0.04
C VAL A 39 -7.82 -7.90 -0.05
N GLU A 40 -6.64 -8.15 -0.62
CA GLU A 40 -5.62 -7.12 -0.79
C GLU A 40 -6.08 -5.99 -1.72
N ARG A 41 -6.75 -6.34 -2.82
CA ARG A 41 -7.27 -5.36 -3.78
C ARG A 41 -8.37 -4.51 -3.17
N VAL A 42 -9.30 -5.11 -2.44
CA VAL A 42 -10.51 -4.44 -1.94
C VAL A 42 -10.21 -3.61 -0.69
N TYR A 43 -9.43 -4.12 0.26
CA TYR A 43 -9.27 -3.49 1.57
C TYR A 43 -7.91 -2.85 1.78
N PHE A 44 -6.83 -3.56 1.49
CA PHE A 44 -5.49 -3.13 1.89
C PHE A 44 -4.89 -2.09 0.96
N LYS A 45 -4.99 -2.26 -0.37
CA LYS A 45 -4.48 -1.25 -1.32
C LYS A 45 -5.14 0.11 -1.11
N PRO A 46 -6.48 0.23 -0.98
CA PRO A 46 -7.12 1.50 -0.68
C PRO A 46 -6.71 2.06 0.69
N ALA A 47 -6.69 1.22 1.74
CA ALA A 47 -6.30 1.67 3.07
C ALA A 47 -4.85 2.19 3.11
N ALA A 48 -3.92 1.50 2.44
CA ALA A 48 -2.53 1.94 2.34
C ALA A 48 -2.40 3.29 1.60
N LEU A 49 -3.13 3.46 0.49
CA LEU A 49 -3.15 4.74 -0.23
C LEU A 49 -3.69 5.88 0.64
N GLN A 50 -4.77 5.65 1.37
CA GLN A 50 -5.35 6.65 2.26
C GLN A 50 -4.39 7.03 3.39
N ARG A 51 -3.71 6.05 4.01
CA ARG A 51 -2.68 6.33 5.02
C ARG A 51 -1.54 7.17 4.47
N ARG A 52 -1.06 6.88 3.25
CA ARG A 52 -0.01 7.68 2.58
C ARG A 52 -0.47 9.10 2.31
N ARG A 53 -1.69 9.29 1.80
CA ARG A 53 -2.28 10.63 1.59
C ARG A 53 -2.40 11.41 2.89
N ALA A 54 -2.83 10.76 3.97
CA ALA A 54 -2.92 11.40 5.29
C ALA A 54 -1.54 11.76 5.86
N ALA A 55 -0.51 10.94 5.64
CA ALA A 55 0.86 11.27 5.99
C ALA A 55 1.38 12.46 5.19
N LEU A 56 1.17 12.48 3.87
CA LEU A 56 1.54 13.60 3.00
C LEU A 56 0.84 14.90 3.44
N LYS A 57 -0.46 14.85 3.70
CA LYS A 57 -1.20 16.02 4.18
C LYS A 57 -0.63 16.54 5.49
N ARG A 58 -0.23 15.66 6.41
CA ARG A 58 0.43 16.04 7.66
C ARG A 58 1.77 16.69 7.43
N LEU A 59 2.59 16.16 6.51
CA LEU A 59 3.88 16.77 6.14
C LEU A 59 3.69 18.15 5.52
N LEU A 60 2.73 18.32 4.61
CA LEU A 60 2.44 19.61 3.98
C LEU A 60 1.79 20.61 4.94
N SER A 61 1.13 20.15 6.00
CA SER A 61 0.61 21.03 7.05
C SER A 61 1.65 21.43 8.08
N LEU A 62 2.86 20.85 8.04
CA LEU A 62 3.97 21.39 8.78
C LEU A 62 4.34 22.68 8.06
N ASP A 63 3.86 23.80 8.60
CA ASP A 63 4.25 25.15 8.21
C ASP A 63 5.69 25.38 8.71
N ALA A 64 6.61 24.56 8.19
CA ALA A 64 7.99 24.55 8.58
C ALA A 64 8.60 25.86 8.08
N PRO A 65 9.38 26.58 8.92
CA PRO A 65 10.08 27.79 8.51
C PRO A 65 11.25 27.39 7.61
N VAL A 66 10.95 27.01 6.38
CA VAL A 66 11.92 26.75 5.32
C VAL A 66 11.93 27.94 4.38
N ALA A 67 13.12 28.38 4.02
CA ALA A 67 13.30 29.40 3.00
C ALA A 67 12.91 28.85 1.62
N ASP A 68 12.77 29.73 0.64
CA ASP A 68 12.55 29.33 -0.75
C ASP A 68 13.71 28.46 -1.26
N TRP A 69 13.43 27.64 -2.27
CA TRP A 69 14.37 26.64 -2.76
C TRP A 69 15.70 27.26 -3.19
N GLU A 70 15.66 28.40 -3.88
CA GLU A 70 16.83 29.12 -4.37
C GLU A 70 17.77 29.52 -3.22
N GLN A 71 17.22 30.01 -2.11
CA GLN A 71 18.01 30.36 -0.94
C GLN A 71 18.64 29.12 -0.28
N MET A 72 17.86 28.04 -0.14
CA MET A 72 18.38 26.80 0.45
C MET A 72 19.48 26.17 -0.42
N GLU A 73 19.34 26.20 -1.74
CA GLU A 73 20.32 25.69 -2.69
C GLU A 73 21.65 26.45 -2.59
N GLU A 74 21.59 27.79 -2.53
CA GLU A 74 22.77 28.63 -2.31
C GLU A 74 23.47 28.32 -0.97
N GLU A 75 22.71 28.18 0.12
CA GLU A 75 23.24 27.85 1.44
C GLU A 75 23.92 26.48 1.48
N ILE A 76 23.35 25.48 0.80
CA ILE A 76 23.93 24.12 0.70
C ILE A 76 25.23 24.14 -0.10
N ILE A 77 25.23 24.78 -1.28
CA ILE A 77 26.42 24.87 -2.13
C ILE A 77 27.54 25.59 -1.40
N LYS A 78 27.22 26.70 -0.73
CA LYS A 78 28.19 27.46 0.06
C LYS A 78 28.76 26.63 1.22
N GLY A 79 27.90 25.97 1.99
CA GLY A 79 28.35 25.11 3.10
C GLY A 79 29.16 23.89 2.66
N ALA A 80 29.04 23.45 1.40
CA ALA A 80 29.86 22.37 0.84
C ALA A 80 31.22 22.83 0.31
N LEU A 81 31.41 24.14 0.08
CA LEU A 81 32.63 24.74 -0.47
C LEU A 81 33.49 25.46 0.58
N ASP A 82 32.91 25.80 1.74
CA ASP A 82 33.63 26.37 2.88
C ASP A 82 34.23 25.23 3.76
N GLU A 83 35.46 24.79 3.45
CA GLU A 83 36.41 24.11 4.38
C GLU A 83 37.36 25.12 5.04
#